data_AF-A0A969GCH7-F1
#
_entry.id   AF-A0A969GCH7-F1
#
_cell.length_a   1.000
_cell.length_b   1.000
_cell.length_c   1.000
_cell.angle_alpha   90.00
_cell.angle_beta   90.00
_cell.angle_gamma   90.00
#
_symmetry.space_group_name_H-M   'P 1'
#
loop_
_entity.id
_entity.type
_entity.pdbx_description
1 polymer ?
#
loop_
_entity_poly.entity_id
_entity_poly.type
_entity_poly.pdbx_seq_one_letter_code
_entity_poly.pdbx_strand_id
1 'polypeptide(L)'
;MPKQPPFLGSNNWAVSGSKTLSGNPILCGDPHLNIHLPSIWYEMQLSTPKQNAYGVTLPGIPSIIIGFNENIAWTQTNVGRDILDWYDIKWKDEKRLEYSYNGGYRKAKLVIEEYKIRNGESVFDTIRYTHHGPVVFDDRTHAKGGKALRWLAHDAPKGDELGVFTKLAKSRNYSDFVAAIKDYQCPAQNYVLQVKMAILVCGVKVFIL
;
A
#
# COMPACT_ATOMS: atom_id res chain seq x y z
N MET A 1 -14.07 5.64 13.65
CA MET A 1 -13.62 6.12 12.33
C MET A 1 -14.82 6.55 11.50
N PRO A 2 -14.73 7.59 10.66
CA PRO A 2 -15.79 7.88 9.71
C PRO A 2 -16.03 6.65 8.84
N LYS A 3 -17.31 6.36 8.57
CA LYS A 3 -17.71 5.25 7.71
C LYS A 3 -17.14 5.49 6.31
N GLN A 4 -16.46 4.51 5.74
CA GLN A 4 -16.05 4.56 4.33
C GLN A 4 -17.30 4.90 3.49
N PRO A 5 -17.19 5.80 2.50
CA PRO A 5 -18.33 6.09 1.64
C PRO A 5 -18.81 4.79 0.98
N PRO A 6 -20.14 4.63 0.79
CA PRO A 6 -20.65 3.46 0.08
C PRO A 6 -19.97 3.37 -1.30
N PHE A 7 -19.67 2.14 -1.74
CA PHE A 7 -19.05 1.83 -3.04
C PHE A 7 -17.54 2.09 -3.18
N LEU A 8 -16.81 2.38 -2.10
CA LEU A 8 -15.34 2.41 -2.10
C LEU A 8 -14.75 1.12 -1.51
N GLY A 9 -13.96 0.40 -2.30
CA GLY A 9 -13.21 -0.78 -1.87
C GLY A 9 -13.03 -1.77 -3.02
N SER A 10 -11.97 -2.56 -2.97
CA SER A 10 -11.70 -3.60 -3.96
C SER A 10 -12.45 -4.90 -3.64
N ASN A 11 -12.68 -5.74 -4.66
CA ASN A 11 -13.28 -7.07 -4.49
C ASN A 11 -12.24 -8.18 -4.74
N ASN A 12 -12.35 -9.28 -4.02
CA ASN A 12 -11.72 -10.54 -4.40
C ASN A 12 -12.53 -11.73 -3.88
N TRP A 13 -12.41 -12.88 -4.56
CA TRP A 13 -12.98 -14.13 -4.11
C TRP A 13 -12.26 -15.32 -4.73
N ALA A 14 -12.32 -16.46 -4.06
CA ALA A 14 -11.81 -17.73 -4.56
C ALA A 14 -12.87 -18.81 -4.46
N VAL A 15 -12.93 -19.68 -5.46
CA VAL A 15 -13.80 -20.86 -5.51
C VAL A 15 -12.94 -22.11 -5.63
N SER A 16 -13.14 -23.06 -4.73
CA SER A 16 -12.48 -24.36 -4.79
C SER A 16 -12.92 -25.13 -6.04
N GLY A 17 -12.01 -25.92 -6.62
CA GLY A 17 -12.31 -26.74 -7.79
C GLY A 17 -13.48 -27.73 -7.59
N SER A 18 -13.74 -28.18 -6.36
CA SER A 18 -14.91 -29.02 -6.05
C SER A 18 -16.26 -28.32 -6.23
N LYS A 19 -16.25 -26.99 -6.40
CA LYS A 19 -17.44 -26.15 -6.63
C LYS A 19 -17.48 -25.58 -8.05
N THR A 20 -16.56 -25.96 -8.94
CA THR A 20 -16.53 -25.50 -10.33
C THR A 20 -16.82 -26.63 -11.29
N LEU A 21 -17.46 -26.32 -12.42
CA LEU A 21 -17.75 -27.33 -13.46
C LEU A 21 -16.48 -27.95 -14.06
N SER A 22 -15.38 -27.20 -14.09
CA SER A 22 -14.10 -27.65 -14.64
C SER A 22 -13.29 -28.51 -13.67
N GLY A 23 -13.70 -28.61 -12.40
CA GLY A 23 -12.89 -29.21 -11.34
C GLY A 23 -11.68 -28.36 -10.92
N ASN A 24 -11.45 -27.21 -11.56
CA ASN A 24 -10.30 -26.35 -11.31
C ASN A 24 -10.68 -25.15 -10.43
N PRO A 25 -9.80 -24.73 -9.51
CA PRO A 25 -10.08 -23.54 -8.71
C PRO A 25 -10.14 -22.27 -9.58
N ILE A 26 -10.87 -21.28 -9.09
CA ILE A 26 -11.01 -19.95 -9.72
C ILE A 26 -10.66 -18.89 -8.68
N LEU A 27 -9.86 -17.91 -9.10
CA LEU A 27 -9.49 -16.73 -8.33
C LEU A 27 -9.86 -15.50 -9.14
N CYS A 28 -10.61 -14.61 -8.50
CA CYS A 28 -10.98 -13.33 -9.07
C CYS A 28 -10.49 -12.22 -8.15
N GLY A 29 -9.72 -11.31 -8.72
CA GLY A 29 -9.30 -10.06 -8.08
C GLY A 29 -9.77 -8.90 -8.92
N ASP A 30 -10.36 -7.90 -8.26
CA ASP A 30 -10.93 -6.71 -8.87
C ASP A 30 -10.50 -5.49 -8.03
N PRO A 31 -9.22 -5.06 -8.19
CA PRO A 31 -8.67 -3.95 -7.43
C PRO A 31 -9.22 -2.61 -7.94
N HIS A 32 -9.84 -1.84 -7.06
CA HIS A 32 -10.39 -0.53 -7.41
C HIS A 32 -9.43 0.58 -7.02
N LEU A 33 -8.96 1.33 -8.02
CA LEU A 33 -8.20 2.56 -7.85
C LEU A 33 -8.80 3.64 -8.76
N ASN A 34 -8.63 4.90 -8.37
CA ASN A 34 -9.03 6.03 -9.21
C ASN A 34 -8.30 5.98 -10.56
N ILE A 35 -9.01 6.33 -11.64
CA ILE A 35 -8.43 6.45 -12.97
C ILE A 35 -7.46 7.63 -12.99
N HIS A 36 -6.23 7.39 -13.45
CA HIS A 36 -5.16 8.39 -13.56
C HIS A 36 -4.44 8.26 -14.91
N LEU A 37 -3.77 9.35 -15.32
CA LEU A 37 -2.81 9.35 -16.42
C LEU A 37 -1.44 9.81 -15.87
N PRO A 38 -0.40 8.95 -15.87
CA PRO A 38 -0.40 7.56 -16.35
C PRO A 38 -1.27 6.62 -15.50
N SER A 39 -1.66 5.48 -16.08
CA SER A 39 -2.37 4.42 -15.36
C SER A 39 -1.56 3.94 -14.17
N ILE A 40 -2.23 3.68 -13.05
CA ILE A 40 -1.59 3.14 -11.84
C ILE A 40 -1.19 1.67 -12.06
N TRP A 41 -2.11 0.86 -12.59
CA TRP A 41 -1.81 -0.53 -12.93
C TRP A 41 -1.14 -0.61 -14.30
N TYR A 42 -0.03 -1.34 -14.35
CA TYR A 42 0.70 -1.66 -15.56
C TYR A 42 0.75 -3.18 -15.75
N GLU A 43 0.24 -3.66 -16.88
CA GLU A 43 0.26 -5.08 -17.19
C GLU A 43 1.66 -5.52 -17.65
N MET A 44 2.14 -6.64 -17.10
CA MET A 44 3.51 -7.11 -17.33
C MET A 44 3.61 -8.63 -17.21
N GLN A 45 4.50 -9.21 -18.01
CA GLN A 45 4.99 -10.58 -17.82
C GLN A 45 6.48 -10.54 -17.51
N LEU A 46 6.88 -11.19 -16.42
CA LEU A 46 8.28 -11.40 -16.06
C LEU A 46 8.66 -12.83 -16.42
N SER A 47 9.44 -13.03 -17.49
CA SER A 47 9.84 -14.35 -17.98
C SER A 47 11.36 -14.50 -18.01
N THR A 48 11.86 -15.52 -17.30
CA THR A 48 13.26 -15.92 -17.25
C THR A 48 13.33 -17.45 -17.13
N PRO A 49 14.50 -18.09 -17.29
CA PRO A 49 14.65 -19.52 -17.02
C PRO A 49 14.30 -19.94 -15.57
N LYS A 50 14.27 -19.00 -14.62
CA LYS A 50 14.03 -19.27 -13.19
C LYS A 50 12.62 -18.95 -12.71
N GLN A 51 11.86 -18.16 -13.46
CA GLN A 51 10.52 -17.70 -13.07
C GLN A 51 9.76 -17.21 -14.29
N ASN A 52 8.45 -17.43 -14.30
CA ASN A 52 7.54 -16.89 -15.29
C ASN A 52 6.23 -16.51 -14.60
N ALA A 53 5.98 -15.20 -14.50
CA ALA A 53 4.81 -14.66 -13.81
C ALA A 53 4.17 -13.57 -14.68
N TYR A 54 2.84 -13.56 -14.69
CA TYR A 54 2.03 -12.63 -15.47
C TYR A 54 1.01 -11.94 -14.57
N GLY A 55 0.76 -10.66 -14.81
CA GLY A 55 -0.32 -9.93 -14.16
C GLY A 55 -0.12 -8.43 -14.25
N VAL A 56 -0.39 -7.73 -13.16
CA VAL A 56 -0.23 -6.27 -13.06
C VAL A 56 0.78 -5.88 -11.99
N THR A 57 1.44 -4.77 -12.23
CA THR A 57 2.39 -4.12 -11.33
C THR A 57 2.10 -2.62 -11.19
N LEU A 58 2.86 -1.96 -10.33
CA LEU A 58 2.90 -0.51 -10.19
C LEU A 58 4.21 0.02 -10.81
N PRO A 59 4.21 1.19 -11.46
CA PRO A 59 5.43 1.83 -11.92
C PRO A 59 6.49 1.90 -10.82
N GLY A 60 7.70 1.42 -11.11
CA GLY A 60 8.82 1.37 -10.17
C GLY A 60 8.95 0.07 -9.37
N ILE A 61 7.99 -0.85 -9.43
CA ILE A 61 8.07 -2.15 -8.75
C ILE A 61 8.61 -3.24 -9.70
N PRO A 62 9.75 -3.88 -9.40
CA PRO A 62 10.42 -4.80 -10.34
C PRO A 62 9.84 -6.22 -10.32
N SER A 63 8.52 -6.38 -10.16
CA SER A 63 7.87 -7.70 -10.14
C SER A 63 6.34 -7.59 -10.30
N ILE A 64 5.63 -8.71 -10.17
CA ILE A 64 4.16 -8.80 -10.32
C ILE A 64 3.48 -8.70 -8.95
N ILE A 65 2.56 -7.74 -8.81
CA ILE A 65 1.88 -7.45 -7.55
C ILE A 65 0.59 -8.27 -7.40
N ILE A 66 -0.21 -8.31 -8.46
CA ILE A 66 -1.39 -9.18 -8.58
C ILE A 66 -1.20 -9.99 -9.85
N GLY A 67 -1.33 -11.31 -9.78
CA GLY A 67 -1.10 -12.14 -10.95
C GLY A 67 -1.05 -13.62 -10.65
N PHE A 68 -0.36 -14.34 -11.52
CA PHE A 68 -0.20 -15.77 -11.43
C PHE A 68 1.12 -16.22 -12.06
N ASN A 69 1.54 -17.42 -11.69
CA ASN A 69 2.60 -18.17 -12.36
C ASN A 69 2.08 -19.57 -12.74
N GLU A 70 2.96 -20.51 -13.07
CA GLU A 70 2.54 -21.86 -13.46
C GLU A 70 1.79 -22.62 -12.37
N ASN A 71 1.94 -22.24 -11.09
CA ASN A 71 1.59 -23.04 -9.93
C ASN A 71 0.55 -22.38 -9.03
N ILE A 72 0.57 -21.05 -8.92
CA ILE A 72 -0.32 -20.29 -8.04
C ILE A 72 -0.85 -19.04 -8.74
N ALA A 73 -1.99 -18.56 -8.25
CA ALA A 73 -2.50 -17.23 -8.54
C ALA A 73 -2.72 -16.49 -7.21
N TRP A 74 -2.42 -15.20 -7.19
CA TRP A 74 -2.58 -14.36 -6.00
C TRP A 74 -3.18 -13.01 -6.38
N THR A 75 -3.99 -12.48 -5.47
CA THR A 75 -4.50 -11.11 -5.55
C THR A 75 -4.52 -10.50 -4.16
N GLN A 76 -4.65 -9.17 -4.12
CA GLN A 76 -4.72 -8.43 -2.87
C GLN A 76 -5.77 -7.34 -2.90
N THR A 77 -6.35 -7.06 -1.73
CA THR A 77 -7.30 -5.97 -1.53
C THR A 77 -6.94 -5.19 -0.28
N ASN A 78 -7.13 -3.87 -0.34
CA ASN A 78 -6.81 -3.00 0.78
C ASN A 78 -7.67 -3.41 1.98
N VAL A 79 -7.03 -3.63 3.14
CA VAL A 79 -7.75 -3.87 4.37
C VAL A 79 -7.89 -2.54 5.10
N GLY A 80 -9.11 -2.19 5.50
CA GLY A 80 -9.40 -1.00 6.31
C GLY A 80 -8.89 -1.09 7.75
N ARG A 81 -7.72 -1.68 7.95
CA ARG A 81 -7.10 -1.88 9.27
C ARG A 81 -6.69 -0.54 9.85
N ASP A 82 -6.81 -0.41 11.16
CA ASP A 82 -6.30 0.74 11.88
C ASP A 82 -4.76 0.71 11.90
N ILE A 83 -4.16 1.55 11.06
CA ILE A 83 -2.70 1.67 10.90
C ILE A 83 -2.23 3.13 11.08
N LEU A 84 -3.14 4.00 11.50
CA LEU A 84 -2.95 5.44 11.46
C LEU A 84 -3.65 6.14 12.62
N ASP A 85 -2.88 6.79 13.47
CA ASP A 85 -3.34 7.54 14.64
C ASP A 85 -3.07 9.04 14.50
N TRP A 86 -3.98 9.85 15.05
CA TRP A 86 -3.82 11.31 15.15
C TRP A 86 -3.61 11.74 16.59
N TYR A 87 -2.50 12.44 16.87
CA TYR A 87 -2.15 12.94 18.20
C TYR A 87 -2.31 14.45 18.25
N ASP A 88 -3.05 14.96 19.24
CA ASP A 88 -3.10 16.41 19.45
C ASP A 88 -1.81 16.91 20.11
N ILE A 89 -1.20 17.93 19.50
CA ILE A 89 0.09 18.45 19.95
C ILE A 89 -0.11 19.77 20.68
N LYS A 90 0.25 19.74 21.97
CA LYS A 90 0.31 20.92 22.84
C LYS A 90 1.68 21.55 22.74
N TRP A 91 1.78 22.60 21.94
CA TRP A 91 3.00 23.39 21.79
C TRP A 91 3.28 24.21 23.06
N LYS A 92 4.57 24.43 23.35
CA LYS A 92 5.02 25.30 24.44
C LYS A 92 4.63 26.76 24.21
N ASP A 93 4.71 27.21 22.97
CA ASP A 93 4.45 28.57 22.54
C ASP A 93 4.04 28.61 21.05
N GLU A 94 3.75 29.81 20.54
CA GLU A 94 3.36 30.04 19.15
C GLU A 94 4.47 29.75 18.14
N LYS A 95 5.75 29.70 18.57
CA LYS A 95 6.87 29.37 17.67
C LYS A 95 6.85 27.89 17.29
N ARG A 96 6.13 27.05 18.04
CA ARG A 96 5.93 25.61 17.78
C ARG A 96 7.27 24.85 17.60
N LEU A 97 8.28 25.23 18.36
CA LEU A 97 9.60 24.58 18.35
C LEU A 97 9.70 23.44 19.36
N GLU A 98 8.89 23.50 20.41
CA GLU A 98 8.86 22.51 21.49
C GLU A 98 7.42 22.17 21.84
N TYR A 99 7.16 20.90 22.17
CA TYR A 99 5.82 20.40 22.54
C TYR A 99 5.86 19.61 23.83
N SER A 100 4.75 19.62 24.57
CA SER A 100 4.62 18.92 25.84
C SER A 100 4.61 17.40 25.64
N TYR A 101 5.39 16.69 26.45
CA TYR A 101 5.44 15.24 26.47
C TYR A 101 5.96 14.71 27.82
N ASN A 102 5.27 13.72 28.41
CA ASN A 102 5.62 13.09 29.69
C ASN A 102 6.03 14.07 30.81
N GLY A 103 5.24 15.13 31.00
CA GLY A 103 5.48 16.13 32.05
C GLY A 103 6.59 17.15 31.75
N GLY A 104 7.26 17.04 30.60
CA GLY A 104 8.27 17.99 30.14
C GLY A 104 7.97 18.52 28.73
N TYR A 105 8.99 19.10 28.09
CA TYR A 105 8.95 19.54 26.70
C TYR A 105 9.98 18.81 25.85
N ARG A 106 9.61 18.49 24.61
CA ARG A 106 10.49 17.92 23.59
C ARG A 106 10.58 18.88 22.40
N LYS A 107 11.78 18.99 21.82
CA LYS A 107 11.99 19.72 20.57
C LYS A 107 11.30 19.00 19.41
N ALA A 108 10.63 19.74 18.54
CA ALA A 108 10.21 19.26 17.24
C ALA A 108 11.41 19.26 16.28
N LYS A 109 11.48 18.26 15.41
CA LYS A 109 12.42 18.27 14.29
C LYS A 109 11.78 19.09 13.16
N LEU A 110 12.45 20.16 12.75
CA LEU A 110 12.05 20.95 11.59
C LEU A 110 12.69 20.36 10.33
N VAL A 111 11.89 20.10 9.32
CA VAL A 111 12.35 19.79 7.97
C VAL A 111 11.92 20.94 7.08
N ILE A 112 12.89 21.73 6.62
CA ILE A 112 12.66 22.86 5.74
C ILE A 112 12.77 22.36 4.31
N GLU A 113 11.67 22.43 3.57
CA GLU A 113 11.58 22.03 2.17
C GLU A 113 11.71 23.27 1.28
N GLU A 114 12.56 23.19 0.27
CA GLU A 114 12.72 24.23 -0.76
C GLU A 114 11.99 23.81 -2.04
N TYR A 115 11.00 24.60 -2.44
CA TYR A 115 10.27 24.44 -3.69
C TYR A 115 10.77 25.45 -4.72
N LYS A 116 11.52 24.96 -5.70
CA LYS A 116 12.05 25.78 -6.79
C LYS A 116 10.96 26.09 -7.81
N ILE A 117 10.64 27.37 -7.98
CA ILE A 117 9.64 27.84 -8.93
C ILE A 117 10.34 28.21 -10.24
N ARG A 118 9.88 27.64 -11.36
CA ARG A 118 10.41 28.00 -12.68
C ARG A 118 10.23 29.49 -12.92
N ASN A 119 11.34 30.19 -13.18
CA ASN A 119 11.40 31.64 -13.41
C ASN A 119 10.92 32.49 -12.20
N GLY A 120 10.99 31.94 -10.99
CA GLY A 120 10.62 32.66 -9.77
C GLY A 120 11.59 32.38 -8.62
N GLU A 121 11.33 33.02 -7.49
CA GLU A 121 12.05 32.72 -6.24
C GLU A 121 11.60 31.38 -5.67
N SER A 122 12.50 30.70 -4.96
CA SER A 122 12.16 29.49 -4.23
C SER A 122 11.18 29.80 -3.09
N VAL A 123 10.18 28.93 -2.93
CA VAL A 123 9.27 28.96 -1.78
C VAL A 123 9.78 27.98 -0.74
N PHE A 124 9.77 28.36 0.53
CA PHE A 124 10.15 27.48 1.63
C PHE A 124 8.91 27.10 2.44
N ASP A 125 8.76 25.82 2.74
CA ASP A 125 7.79 25.32 3.72
C ASP A 125 8.53 24.55 4.82
N THR A 126 7.91 24.42 5.99
CA THR A 126 8.50 23.73 7.14
C THR A 126 7.58 22.65 7.68
N ILE A 127 7.99 21.39 7.55
CA ILE A 127 7.31 20.26 8.17
C ILE A 127 7.85 20.07 9.59
N ARG A 128 6.96 20.12 10.58
CA ARG A 128 7.29 19.87 11.99
C ARG A 128 7.05 18.41 12.34
N TYR A 129 8.12 17.71 12.69
CA TYR A 129 8.06 16.34 13.18
C TYR A 129 8.08 16.28 14.70
N THR A 130 7.10 15.58 15.26
CA THR A 130 7.12 15.11 16.64
C THR A 130 7.64 13.67 16.69
N HIS A 131 7.76 13.11 17.90
CA HIS A 131 8.11 11.69 18.04
C HIS A 131 6.98 10.74 17.55
N HIS A 132 5.76 11.22 17.36
CA HIS A 132 4.67 10.46 16.74
C HIS A 132 4.74 10.49 15.21
N GLY A 133 5.33 11.53 14.63
CA GLY A 133 5.37 11.78 13.19
C GLY A 133 5.11 13.25 12.83
N PRO A 134 4.88 13.56 11.54
CA PRO A 134 4.71 14.92 11.05
C PRO A 134 3.38 15.52 11.50
N VAL A 135 3.38 16.83 11.77
CA VAL A 135 2.16 17.63 11.89
C VAL A 135 1.70 18.00 10.49
N VAL A 136 0.60 17.42 10.05
CA VAL A 136 0.20 17.42 8.63
C VAL A 136 -0.47 18.74 8.22
N PHE A 137 -1.19 19.38 9.14
CA PHE A 137 -1.90 20.62 8.89
C PHE A 137 -1.51 21.64 9.96
N ASP A 138 -0.93 22.77 9.58
CA ASP A 138 -0.65 23.85 10.54
C ASP A 138 -1.89 24.68 10.90
N ASP A 139 -2.84 24.75 9.96
CA ASP A 139 -4.12 25.42 10.10
C ASP A 139 -5.03 24.67 11.07
N ARG A 140 -5.43 25.36 12.14
CA ARG A 140 -6.29 24.82 13.20
C ARG A 140 -7.77 24.77 12.81
N THR A 141 -8.18 25.42 11.72
CA THR A 141 -9.56 25.35 11.21
C THR A 141 -9.85 24.02 10.50
N HIS A 142 -8.80 23.34 10.02
CA HIS A 142 -8.91 21.99 9.48
C HIS A 142 -9.25 20.99 10.61
N ALA A 143 -10.08 19.99 10.35
CA ALA A 143 -10.49 19.00 11.35
C ALA A 143 -9.31 18.24 12.00
N LYS A 144 -8.19 18.14 11.27
CA LYS A 144 -6.92 17.52 11.72
C LYS A 144 -5.83 18.56 12.05
N GLY A 145 -6.22 19.82 12.22
CA GLY A 145 -5.36 20.96 12.42
C GLY A 145 -4.46 20.85 13.66
N GLY A 146 -3.16 20.99 13.42
CA GLY A 146 -2.06 20.90 14.38
C GLY A 146 -1.96 19.57 15.12
N LYS A 147 -2.48 18.49 14.51
CA LYS A 147 -2.32 17.11 15.00
C LYS A 147 -1.14 16.45 14.29
N ALA A 148 -0.36 15.66 15.03
CA ALA A 148 0.67 14.81 14.47
C ALA A 148 0.08 13.49 13.97
N LEU A 149 0.59 13.03 12.84
CA LEU A 149 0.20 11.77 12.22
C LEU A 149 1.20 10.67 12.56
N ARG A 150 0.74 9.65 13.27
CA ARG A 150 1.46 8.39 13.40
C ARG A 150 0.91 7.40 12.38
N TRP A 151 1.69 7.07 11.37
CA TRP A 151 1.33 6.06 10.38
C TRP A 151 2.38 4.95 10.39
N LEU A 152 1.95 3.70 10.26
CA LEU A 152 2.85 2.53 10.13
C LEU A 152 3.87 2.71 9.00
N ALA A 153 3.50 3.37 7.90
CA ALA A 153 4.41 3.64 6.77
C ALA A 153 5.61 4.54 7.11
N HIS A 154 5.60 5.21 8.27
CA HIS A 154 6.75 5.98 8.75
C HIS A 154 7.83 5.10 9.38
N ASP A 155 7.53 3.84 9.71
CA ASP A 155 8.51 2.93 10.28
C ASP A 155 9.42 2.37 9.19
N ALA A 156 10.68 2.15 9.53
CA ALA A 156 11.56 1.35 8.69
C ALA A 156 10.98 -0.07 8.58
N PRO A 157 10.89 -0.64 7.36
CA PRO A 157 10.44 -2.00 7.19
C PRO A 157 11.39 -2.94 7.93
N LYS A 158 10.83 -3.93 8.64
CA LYS A 158 11.61 -4.92 9.39
C LYS A 158 12.08 -6.08 8.51
N GLY A 159 11.67 -6.11 7.25
CA GLY A 159 11.95 -7.16 6.28
C GLY A 159 12.01 -6.63 4.85
N ASP A 160 12.23 -7.53 3.90
CA ASP A 160 12.29 -7.21 2.48
C ASP A 160 10.89 -7.17 1.86
N GLU A 161 10.18 -6.06 2.07
CA GLU A 161 8.81 -5.87 1.57
C GLU A 161 8.70 -5.95 0.04
N LEU A 162 9.68 -5.41 -0.70
CA LEU A 162 9.68 -5.47 -2.15
C LEU A 162 10.02 -6.88 -2.66
N GLY A 163 10.88 -7.60 -1.95
CA GLY A 163 11.23 -8.99 -2.24
C GLY A 163 10.04 -9.93 -2.15
N VAL A 164 8.98 -9.58 -1.41
CA VAL A 164 7.71 -10.33 -1.35
C VAL A 164 7.19 -10.64 -2.76
N PHE A 165 7.17 -9.66 -3.66
CA PHE A 165 6.62 -9.84 -5.01
C PHE A 165 7.47 -10.79 -5.87
N THR A 166 8.80 -10.74 -5.69
CA THR A 166 9.71 -11.69 -6.37
C THR A 166 9.61 -13.10 -5.79
N LYS A 167 9.38 -13.23 -4.48
CA LYS A 167 9.12 -14.52 -3.82
C LYS A 167 7.79 -15.11 -4.27
N LEU A 168 6.74 -14.29 -4.39
CA LEU A 168 5.44 -14.69 -4.93
C LEU A 168 5.55 -15.19 -6.38
N ALA A 169 6.26 -14.45 -7.24
CA ALA A 169 6.50 -14.84 -8.63
C ALA A 169 7.14 -16.24 -8.77
N LYS A 170 7.90 -16.70 -7.77
CA LYS A 170 8.56 -18.01 -7.74
C LYS A 170 7.81 -19.09 -6.94
N SER A 171 6.75 -18.71 -6.23
CA SER A 171 6.06 -19.60 -5.28
C SER A 171 5.33 -20.72 -6.01
N ARG A 172 5.33 -21.92 -5.42
CA ARG A 172 4.76 -23.12 -6.05
C ARG A 172 3.56 -23.68 -5.32
N ASN A 173 3.39 -23.31 -4.06
CA ASN A 173 2.39 -23.90 -3.18
C ASN A 173 2.02 -22.92 -2.05
N TYR A 174 1.10 -23.33 -1.19
CA TYR A 174 0.65 -22.55 -0.04
C TYR A 174 1.79 -22.20 0.93
N SER A 175 2.71 -23.13 1.19
CA SER A 175 3.83 -22.89 2.11
C SER A 175 4.77 -21.80 1.58
N ASP A 176 5.12 -21.85 0.28
CA ASP A 176 5.93 -20.81 -0.37
C ASP A 176 5.25 -19.45 -0.30
N PHE A 177 3.94 -19.42 -0.59
CA PHE A 177 3.13 -18.20 -0.51
C PHE A 177 3.13 -17.60 0.90
N VAL A 178 2.84 -18.40 1.93
CA VAL A 178 2.85 -17.93 3.33
C VAL A 178 4.24 -17.48 3.74
N ALA A 179 5.30 -18.16 3.30
CA ALA A 179 6.67 -17.74 3.55
C ALA A 179 7.00 -16.41 2.86
N ALA A 180 6.50 -16.17 1.64
CA ALA A 180 6.71 -14.95 0.89
C ALA A 180 6.07 -13.73 1.54
N ILE A 181 4.79 -13.81 1.92
CA ILE A 181 4.03 -12.64 2.42
C ILE A 181 4.36 -12.25 3.87
N LYS A 182 5.11 -13.06 4.61
CA LYS A 182 5.51 -12.76 6.00
C LYS A 182 6.28 -11.44 6.13
N ASP A 183 7.01 -11.07 5.09
CA ASP A 183 7.82 -9.85 5.09
C ASP A 183 7.03 -8.60 4.70
N TYR A 184 5.77 -8.74 4.25
CA TYR A 184 4.93 -7.61 3.83
C TYR A 184 4.25 -6.94 5.03
N GLN A 185 4.57 -5.68 5.33
CA GLN A 185 4.09 -4.99 6.53
C GLN A 185 3.18 -3.81 6.20
N CYS A 186 3.47 -3.08 5.13
CA CYS A 186 2.78 -1.86 4.75
C CYS A 186 2.71 -1.68 3.21
N PRO A 187 1.60 -1.15 2.67
CA PRO A 187 0.32 -0.92 3.34
C PRO A 187 -0.35 -2.22 3.76
N ALA A 188 -1.28 -2.14 4.70
CA ALA A 188 -2.03 -3.33 5.11
C ALA A 188 -2.85 -3.85 3.90
N GLN A 189 -2.71 -5.14 3.58
CA GLN A 189 -3.42 -5.80 2.49
C GLN A 189 -3.98 -7.14 2.97
N ASN A 190 -5.16 -7.52 2.48
CA ASN A 190 -5.59 -8.90 2.46
C ASN A 190 -5.00 -9.57 1.23
N TYR A 191 -4.54 -10.82 1.35
CA TYR A 191 -4.18 -11.64 0.20
C TYR A 191 -5.14 -12.81 0.05
N VAL A 192 -5.48 -13.13 -1.21
CA VAL A 192 -6.21 -14.34 -1.56
C VAL A 192 -5.36 -15.15 -2.52
N LEU A 193 -5.23 -16.44 -2.22
CA LEU A 193 -4.41 -17.39 -2.96
C LEU A 193 -5.30 -18.44 -3.60
N GLN A 194 -4.91 -18.84 -4.81
CA GLN A 194 -5.26 -20.11 -5.41
C GLN A 194 -3.99 -20.90 -5.69
N VAL A 195 -4.01 -22.20 -5.37
CA VAL A 195 -2.96 -23.15 -5.74
C VAL A 195 -3.53 -24.09 -6.80
N LYS A 196 -2.77 -24.29 -7.88
CA LYS A 196 -3.19 -24.99 -9.09
C LYS A 196 -3.26 -26.52 -8.95
N MET A 197 -4.27 -27.10 -9.62
CA MET A 197 -4.09 -28.14 -10.65
C MET A 197 -4.44 -27.62 -12.08
N ALA A 198 -5.34 -26.63 -12.24
CA ALA A 198 -5.36 -25.71 -13.40
C ALA A 198 -5.77 -24.26 -13.01
N ILE A 199 -5.28 -23.25 -13.75
CA ILE A 199 -5.56 -21.82 -13.49
C ILE A 199 -6.53 -21.33 -14.56
N LEU A 200 -7.71 -20.86 -14.14
CA LEU A 200 -8.65 -20.13 -14.98
C LEU A 200 -8.71 -18.69 -14.45
N VAL A 201 -8.18 -17.73 -15.21
CA VAL A 201 -8.20 -16.31 -14.85
C VAL A 201 -9.42 -15.66 -15.49
N CYS A 202 -10.36 -15.18 -14.67
CA CYS A 202 -11.47 -14.37 -15.15
C CYS A 202 -11.06 -12.89 -15.01
N GLY A 203 -10.37 -12.36 -16.03
CA GLY A 203 -10.05 -10.93 -16.11
C GLY A 203 -11.23 -10.15 -16.67
N VAL A 204 -11.60 -9.05 -16.01
CA VAL A 204 -12.37 -7.99 -16.66
C VAL A 204 -11.44 -7.39 -17.70
N LYS A 205 -11.77 -7.55 -18.99
CA LYS A 205 -11.10 -6.78 -20.05
C LYS A 205 -11.27 -5.30 -19.71
N VAL A 206 -10.19 -4.65 -19.30
CA VAL A 206 -10.13 -3.18 -19.28
C VAL A 206 -10.14 -2.76 -20.74
N PHE A 207 -11.34 -2.48 -21.27
CA PHE A 207 -11.47 -1.80 -22.55
C PHE A 207 -10.99 -0.36 -22.33
N ILE A 208 -9.78 -0.08 -22.80
CA ILE A 208 -9.40 1.29 -23.15
C ILE A 208 -10.21 1.60 -24.42
N LEU A 209 -11.22 2.45 -24.30
CA LEU A 209 -11.78 3.19 -25.44
C LEU A 209 -10.86 4.38 -25.74
#